data_AF-A0A6M3IFK3-F1
#
_entry.id   AF-A0A6M3IFK3-F1
#
_cell.length_a   1.000
_cell.length_b   1.000
_cell.length_c   1.000
_cell.angle_alpha   90.00
_cell.angle_beta   90.00
_cell.angle_gamma   90.00
#
_symmetry.space_group_name_H-M   'P 1'
#
loop_
_entity.id
_entity.type
_entity.pdbx_description
1 polymer ?
#
loop_
_entity_poly.entity_id
_entity_poly.type
_entity_poly.pdbx_seq_one_letter_code
_entity_poly.pdbx_strand_id
1 'polypeptide(L)'
;MNLVRLEELLAQWVKNDEYEPFFKEWMNSAVDEVAADYELPDLKLRDPVGFVCKETEWLYTVPGFEKAWVVDKAYVSGNMVSSDSSNYRCILGHTSGAGSEPGSGASWETYWELTASNVGAYQKKLFEARDSDYNTINIRRRSQDIRIIDPDHSETGDNITDICIEDKSLMTYPMATETIFLWYWRRPTPMVESYDVPEGIPEDFHERVIIPKTMIKVFEMQANMTFKPAPFGSLEYWRKKYREGVLGSDLGDPGMVNFFSKSTPPRRRGGRNPLP
;
A
#
# COMPACT_ATOMS: atom_id res chain seq x y z
N MET A 1 14.09 -2.31 10.58
CA MET A 1 13.72 -2.53 12.00
C MET A 1 12.57 -3.55 12.05
N ASN A 2 12.58 -4.52 12.96
CA ASN A 2 11.55 -5.57 13.05
C ASN A 2 10.50 -5.29 14.15
N LEU A 3 9.43 -6.10 14.20
CA LEU A 3 8.30 -5.95 15.12
C LEU A 3 8.74 -5.91 16.59
N VAL A 4 9.52 -6.89 17.04
CA VAL A 4 10.02 -6.93 18.44
C VAL A 4 10.75 -5.66 18.81
N ARG A 5 11.60 -5.15 17.92
CA ARG A 5 12.35 -3.93 18.22
C ARG A 5 11.44 -2.71 18.33
N LEU A 6 10.39 -2.64 17.51
CA LEU A 6 9.37 -1.59 17.61
C LEU A 6 8.60 -1.69 18.94
N GLU A 7 8.21 -2.90 19.35
CA GLU A 7 7.52 -3.15 20.63
C GLU A 7 8.39 -2.72 21.82
N GLU A 8 9.67 -3.12 21.85
CA GLU A 8 10.62 -2.73 22.90
C GLU A 8 10.77 -1.21 23.02
N LEU A 9 10.84 -0.50 21.89
CA LEU A 9 10.98 0.96 21.87
C LEU A 9 9.71 1.63 22.42
N LEU A 10 8.53 1.15 22.03
CA LEU A 10 7.26 1.67 22.54
C LEU A 10 7.08 1.37 24.03
N ALA A 11 7.44 0.16 24.49
CA ALA A 11 7.41 -0.22 25.90
C ALA A 11 8.32 0.68 26.75
N GLN A 12 9.51 1.05 26.25
CA GLN A 12 10.38 1.99 26.97
C GLN A 12 9.74 3.38 27.15
N TRP A 13 8.91 3.80 26.20
CA TRP A 13 8.26 5.11 26.22
C TRP A 13 7.01 5.10 27.10
N VAL A 14 6.36 3.95 27.20
CA VAL A 14 5.14 3.74 27.95
C VAL A 14 5.47 2.93 29.21
N LYS A 15 5.71 3.61 30.34
CA LYS A 15 6.08 3.00 31.63
C LYS A 15 5.04 2.04 32.25
N ASN A 16 3.95 1.72 31.55
CA ASN A 16 2.89 0.87 32.07
C ASN A 16 2.82 -0.42 31.24
N ASP A 17 3.18 -1.54 31.88
CA ASP A 17 3.22 -2.88 31.30
C ASP A 17 1.83 -3.37 30.84
N GLU A 18 0.74 -2.78 31.36
CA GLU A 18 -0.63 -3.09 30.93
C GLU A 18 -0.87 -2.83 29.44
N TYR A 19 -0.04 -1.99 28.80
CA TYR A 19 -0.20 -1.63 27.39
C TYR A 19 0.59 -2.51 26.42
N GLU A 20 1.49 -3.36 26.93
CA GLU A 20 2.31 -4.27 26.12
C GLU A 20 1.48 -5.14 25.15
N PRO A 21 0.34 -5.74 25.55
CA PRO A 21 -0.44 -6.60 24.65
C PRO A 21 -1.07 -5.85 23.46
N PHE A 22 -1.18 -4.53 23.53
CA PHE A 22 -1.86 -3.73 22.51
C PHE A 22 -0.91 -3.12 21.47
N PHE A 23 0.40 -3.11 21.71
CA PHE A 23 1.35 -2.45 20.81
C PHE A 23 1.30 -3.01 19.39
N LYS A 24 1.20 -4.33 19.26
CA LYS A 24 1.06 -5.01 17.97
C LYS A 24 -0.17 -4.55 17.19
N GLU A 25 -1.31 -4.48 17.85
CA GLU A 25 -2.56 -4.01 17.25
C GLU A 25 -2.42 -2.55 16.81
N TRP A 26 -1.88 -1.68 17.65
CA TRP A 26 -1.72 -0.27 17.33
C TRP A 26 -0.70 -0.01 16.23
N MET A 27 0.39 -0.78 16.18
CA MET A 27 1.36 -0.69 15.09
C MET A 27 0.75 -1.12 13.76
N ASN A 28 0.02 -2.24 13.73
CA ASN A 28 -0.67 -2.67 12.50
C ASN A 28 -1.71 -1.62 12.06
N SER A 29 -2.47 -1.08 13.01
CA SER A 29 -3.41 0.01 12.73
C SER A 29 -2.70 1.28 12.23
N ALA A 30 -1.55 1.63 12.80
CA ALA A 30 -0.74 2.76 12.35
C ALA A 30 -0.19 2.53 10.93
N VAL A 31 0.29 1.32 10.64
CA VAL A 31 0.77 0.91 9.32
C VAL A 31 -0.36 1.02 8.27
N ASP A 32 -1.56 0.52 8.58
CA ASP A 32 -2.73 0.63 7.71
C ASP A 32 -3.15 2.08 7.47
N GLU A 33 -3.16 2.91 8.53
CA GLU A 33 -3.48 4.34 8.41
C GLU A 33 -2.43 5.09 7.60
N VAL A 34 -1.15 4.78 7.76
CA VAL A 34 -0.06 5.38 6.97
C VAL A 34 -0.19 5.01 5.51
N ALA A 35 -0.53 3.76 5.22
CA ALA A 35 -0.81 3.30 3.87
C ALA A 35 -2.01 4.00 3.23
N ALA A 36 -3.03 4.34 4.03
CA ALA A 36 -4.21 5.05 3.58
C ALA A 36 -4.01 6.56 3.42
N ASP A 37 -3.27 7.19 4.35
CA ASP A 37 -3.05 8.65 4.41
C ASP A 37 -1.98 9.12 3.42
N TYR A 38 -0.97 8.28 3.10
CA TYR A 38 0.21 8.73 2.35
C TYR A 38 0.42 8.01 1.03
N GLU A 39 0.44 8.81 -0.05
CA GLU A 39 1.21 8.51 -1.26
C GLU A 39 2.73 8.60 -0.93
N LEU A 40 3.25 7.81 0.02
CA LEU A 40 4.70 7.78 0.32
C LEU A 40 5.47 7.33 -0.92
N PRO A 41 6.37 8.14 -1.49
CA PRO A 41 7.00 7.88 -2.79
C PRO A 41 7.75 6.54 -2.90
N ASP A 42 8.08 5.91 -1.76
CA ASP A 42 8.82 4.65 -1.67
C ASP A 42 7.97 3.43 -1.21
N LEU A 43 6.62 3.54 -1.15
CA LEU A 43 5.69 2.38 -1.02
C LEU A 43 5.51 1.61 -2.34
N LYS A 44 6.09 2.14 -3.41
CA LYS A 44 6.19 1.49 -4.72
C LYS A 44 7.10 0.27 -4.58
N LEU A 45 6.68 -0.90 -5.07
CA LEU A 45 7.52 -2.09 -5.15
C LEU A 45 8.93 -1.72 -5.64
N ARG A 46 9.99 -2.10 -4.94
CA ARG A 46 11.36 -1.81 -5.41
C ARG A 46 11.67 -2.59 -6.68
N ASP A 47 11.24 -3.84 -6.71
CA ASP A 47 11.42 -4.74 -7.84
C ASP A 47 10.11 -4.81 -8.65
N PRO A 48 10.12 -4.42 -9.94
CA PRO A 48 8.95 -4.54 -10.78
C PRO A 48 8.54 -5.99 -10.95
N VAL A 49 7.25 -6.24 -11.10
CA VAL A 49 6.76 -7.52 -11.60
C VAL A 49 6.85 -7.52 -13.11
N GLY A 50 7.70 -8.39 -13.66
CA GLY A 50 7.78 -8.63 -15.10
C GLY A 50 6.57 -9.41 -15.59
N PHE A 51 5.94 -8.93 -16.65
CA PHE A 51 4.73 -9.48 -17.22
C PHE A 51 4.89 -9.67 -18.73
N VAL A 52 4.80 -10.92 -19.20
CA VAL A 52 5.00 -11.26 -20.62
C VAL A 52 3.66 -11.15 -21.36
N CYS A 53 3.58 -10.18 -22.27
CA CYS A 53 2.49 -9.99 -23.22
C CYS A 53 2.78 -10.73 -24.53
N LYS A 54 1.73 -10.99 -25.30
CA LYS A 54 1.70 -11.64 -26.61
C LYS A 54 0.97 -10.75 -27.61
N GLU A 55 1.34 -10.84 -28.89
CA GLU A 55 0.64 -10.12 -29.96
C GLU A 55 -0.83 -10.58 -30.19
N THR A 56 -1.22 -11.72 -29.62
CA THR A 56 -2.56 -12.31 -29.82
C THR A 56 -3.54 -12.01 -28.68
N GLU A 57 -3.08 -11.35 -27.63
CA GLU A 57 -3.85 -11.10 -26.41
C GLU A 57 -3.72 -9.61 -26.05
N TRP A 58 -4.84 -8.95 -25.81
CA TRP A 58 -4.87 -7.55 -25.37
C TRP A 58 -5.32 -7.42 -23.91
N LEU A 59 -5.81 -8.50 -23.31
CA LEU A 59 -6.41 -8.53 -21.98
C LEU A 59 -5.75 -9.59 -21.11
N TYR A 60 -5.17 -9.14 -20.02
CA TYR A 60 -4.40 -9.95 -19.10
C TYR A 60 -4.91 -9.83 -17.67
N THR A 61 -4.56 -10.79 -16.83
CA THR A 61 -4.79 -10.70 -15.38
C THR A 61 -3.56 -10.08 -14.74
N VAL A 62 -3.74 -9.03 -13.92
CA VAL A 62 -2.61 -8.39 -13.23
C VAL A 62 -1.94 -9.42 -12.29
N PRO A 63 -0.60 -9.59 -12.35
CA PRO A 63 0.11 -10.47 -11.44
C PRO A 63 -0.21 -10.18 -9.97
N GLY A 64 -0.44 -11.25 -9.19
CA GLY A 64 -0.84 -11.13 -7.78
C GLY A 64 -2.34 -10.88 -7.53
N PHE A 65 -3.13 -10.62 -8.58
CA PHE A 65 -4.59 -10.59 -8.50
C PHE A 65 -5.16 -11.84 -9.16
N GLU A 66 -5.56 -12.83 -8.38
CA GLU A 66 -6.18 -14.01 -9.00
C GLU A 66 -7.62 -13.71 -9.37
N LYS A 67 -7.96 -13.93 -10.64
CA LYS A 67 -9.28 -13.61 -11.18
C LYS A 67 -10.38 -14.51 -10.61
N ALA A 68 -10.07 -15.75 -10.25
CA ALA A 68 -11.03 -16.69 -9.71
C ALA A 68 -10.40 -17.51 -8.59
N TRP A 69 -11.21 -17.83 -7.58
CA TRP A 69 -10.87 -18.86 -6.61
C TRP A 69 -10.79 -20.23 -7.30
N VAL A 70 -9.85 -21.07 -6.89
CA VAL A 70 -9.60 -22.41 -7.45
C VAL A 70 -9.51 -23.41 -6.30
N VAL A 71 -10.12 -24.58 -6.43
CA VAL A 71 -10.04 -25.71 -5.47
C VAL A 71 -8.64 -26.34 -5.49
N ASP A 72 -8.19 -26.93 -4.37
CA ASP A 72 -6.90 -27.63 -4.23
C ASP A 72 -5.67 -26.75 -4.44
N LYS A 73 -5.83 -25.43 -4.28
CA LYS A 73 -4.78 -24.44 -4.43
C LYS A 73 -4.30 -23.93 -3.08
N ALA A 74 -2.99 -23.90 -2.89
CA ALA A 74 -2.39 -23.23 -1.74
C ALA A 74 -2.51 -21.71 -1.89
N TYR A 75 -3.26 -21.09 -0.99
CA TYR A 75 -3.33 -19.65 -0.81
C TYR A 75 -2.52 -19.24 0.43
N VAL A 76 -1.79 -18.14 0.32
CA VAL A 76 -1.11 -17.48 1.44
C VAL A 76 -1.86 -16.22 1.87
N SER A 77 -1.66 -15.79 3.11
CA SER A 77 -2.27 -14.54 3.61
C SER A 77 -1.87 -13.36 2.71
N GLY A 78 -2.84 -12.50 2.40
CA GLY A 78 -2.72 -11.39 1.46
C GLY A 78 -3.07 -11.74 0.00
N ASN A 79 -3.22 -13.02 -0.37
CA ASN A 79 -3.72 -13.37 -1.70
C ASN A 79 -5.11 -12.79 -1.93
N MET A 80 -5.36 -12.29 -3.14
CA MET A 80 -6.65 -11.70 -3.53
C MET A 80 -7.31 -12.61 -4.55
N VAL A 81 -8.57 -12.97 -4.32
CA VAL A 81 -9.40 -13.74 -5.26
C VAL A 81 -10.71 -13.01 -5.52
N SER A 82 -11.40 -13.39 -6.59
CA SER A 82 -12.81 -13.01 -6.81
C SER A 82 -13.69 -14.23 -6.81
N SER A 83 -14.86 -14.10 -6.18
CA SER A 83 -15.95 -15.07 -6.19
C SER A 83 -17.27 -14.29 -6.21
N ASP A 84 -18.22 -14.71 -7.04
CA ASP A 84 -19.57 -14.11 -7.13
C ASP A 84 -19.60 -12.57 -7.21
N SER A 85 -18.74 -11.98 -8.05
CA SER A 85 -18.60 -10.53 -8.25
C SER A 85 -18.08 -9.75 -7.04
N SER A 86 -17.70 -10.43 -5.97
CA SER A 86 -17.08 -9.86 -4.78
C SER A 86 -15.59 -10.18 -4.72
N ASN A 87 -14.84 -9.31 -4.04
CA ASN A 87 -13.41 -9.46 -3.85
C ASN A 87 -13.12 -9.93 -2.44
N TYR A 88 -12.24 -10.91 -2.33
CA TYR A 88 -11.87 -11.50 -1.06
C TYR A 88 -10.36 -11.49 -0.91
N ARG A 89 -9.90 -11.11 0.28
CA ARG A 89 -8.49 -11.19 0.68
C ARG A 89 -8.31 -12.38 1.61
N CYS A 90 -7.38 -13.26 1.28
CA CYS A 90 -6.98 -14.36 2.14
C CYS A 90 -6.37 -13.78 3.42
N ILE A 91 -6.95 -14.04 4.58
CA ILE A 91 -6.43 -13.60 5.88
C ILE A 91 -5.57 -14.66 6.55
N LEU A 92 -5.80 -15.93 6.20
CA LEU A 92 -5.10 -17.09 6.76
C LEU A 92 -4.73 -18.10 5.66
N GLY A 93 -3.43 -18.44 5.57
CA GLY A 93 -2.93 -19.36 4.56
C GLY A 93 -3.55 -20.76 4.68
N HIS A 94 -3.97 -21.35 3.56
CA HIS A 94 -4.62 -22.66 3.52
C HIS A 94 -4.56 -23.27 2.11
N THR A 95 -4.79 -24.58 2.01
CA THR A 95 -5.14 -25.23 0.74
C THR A 95 -6.65 -25.13 0.59
N SER A 96 -7.12 -24.55 -0.51
CA SER A 96 -8.54 -24.33 -0.77
C SER A 96 -9.32 -25.62 -0.95
N GLY A 97 -10.55 -25.64 -0.42
CA GLY A 97 -11.53 -26.69 -0.66
C GLY A 97 -12.93 -26.10 -0.72
N ALA A 98 -13.94 -26.86 -1.12
CA ALA A 98 -15.32 -26.35 -1.25
C ALA A 98 -15.85 -25.67 0.04
N GLY A 99 -15.41 -26.13 1.21
CA GLY A 99 -15.77 -25.49 2.49
C GLY A 99 -15.11 -24.13 2.74
N SER A 100 -14.00 -23.82 2.08
CA SER A 100 -13.28 -22.55 2.18
C SER A 100 -13.47 -21.64 0.98
N GLU A 101 -14.48 -21.91 0.13
CA GLU A 101 -14.78 -21.05 -1.01
C GLU A 101 -15.26 -19.67 -0.53
N PRO A 102 -14.61 -18.57 -0.93
CA PRO A 102 -14.94 -17.23 -0.46
C PRO A 102 -16.38 -16.84 -0.82
N GLY A 103 -17.15 -16.42 0.18
CA GLY A 103 -18.55 -16.01 0.04
C GLY A 103 -19.58 -17.14 0.14
N SER A 104 -19.20 -18.38 -0.14
CA SER A 104 -20.13 -19.52 -0.26
C SER A 104 -19.79 -20.71 0.64
N GLY A 105 -18.51 -20.94 0.96
CA GLY A 105 -18.04 -22.09 1.73
C GLY A 105 -18.34 -22.00 3.22
N ALA A 106 -18.70 -23.12 3.87
CA ALA A 106 -19.12 -23.13 5.28
C ALA A 106 -18.12 -22.50 6.28
N SER A 107 -16.83 -22.48 5.96
CA SER A 107 -15.75 -21.89 6.78
C SER A 107 -15.04 -20.73 6.08
N TRP A 108 -15.65 -20.10 5.08
CA TRP A 108 -14.97 -19.10 4.25
C TRP A 108 -14.46 -17.90 5.07
N GLU A 109 -15.23 -17.43 6.05
CA GLU A 109 -14.88 -16.28 6.91
C GLU A 109 -13.64 -16.52 7.78
N THR A 110 -13.24 -17.79 7.96
CA THR A 110 -11.99 -18.14 8.67
C THR A 110 -10.76 -17.81 7.82
N TYR A 111 -10.90 -17.90 6.50
CA TYR A 111 -9.78 -17.80 5.56
C TYR A 111 -9.81 -16.53 4.73
N TRP A 112 -10.97 -15.90 4.59
CA TRP A 112 -11.17 -14.77 3.70
C TRP A 112 -11.92 -13.63 4.38
N GLU A 113 -11.49 -12.40 4.10
CA GLU A 113 -12.29 -11.20 4.37
C GLU A 113 -12.86 -10.64 3.07
N LEU A 114 -14.09 -10.14 3.11
CA LEU A 114 -14.66 -9.37 2.00
C LEU A 114 -13.93 -8.03 1.92
N THR A 115 -13.18 -7.81 0.85
CA THR A 115 -12.57 -6.51 0.58
C THR A 115 -13.64 -5.64 -0.07
N ALA A 116 -14.01 -4.53 0.59
CA ALA A 116 -15.06 -3.62 0.13
C ALA A 116 -14.96 -3.41 -1.39
N SER A 117 -16.09 -3.62 -2.07
CA SER A 117 -16.29 -3.49 -3.51
C SER A 117 -16.04 -2.06 -3.99
N ASN A 118 -14.79 -1.60 -3.92
CA ASN A 118 -14.34 -0.37 -4.56
C ASN A 118 -13.92 -0.71 -5.99
N VAL A 119 -14.88 -1.22 -6.75
CA VAL A 119 -14.81 -1.34 -8.20
C VAL A 119 -14.80 0.10 -8.74
N GLY A 120 -13.72 0.49 -9.42
CA GLY A 120 -13.70 1.64 -10.33
C GLY A 120 -12.94 2.91 -9.91
N ALA A 121 -12.34 2.99 -8.72
CA ALA A 121 -11.50 4.14 -8.39
C ALA A 121 -10.11 4.00 -9.04
N TYR A 122 -10.02 4.42 -10.29
CA TYR A 122 -8.81 4.54 -11.09
C TYR A 122 -7.58 4.97 -10.27
N GLN A 123 -6.54 4.14 -10.28
CA GLN A 123 -5.35 4.32 -9.47
C GLN A 123 -4.13 4.76 -10.31
N LYS A 124 -4.23 5.77 -11.19
CA LYS A 124 -3.08 6.22 -12.03
C LYS A 124 -1.77 6.36 -11.26
N LYS A 125 -1.88 6.82 -10.01
CA LYS A 125 -0.75 7.11 -9.14
C LYS A 125 -0.17 5.86 -8.48
N LEU A 126 -0.88 4.74 -8.52
CA LEU A 126 -0.46 3.47 -7.92
C LEU A 126 0.23 2.55 -8.90
N PHE A 127 0.42 2.95 -10.16
CA PHE A 127 1.10 2.14 -11.15
C PHE A 127 2.15 2.98 -11.89
N GLU A 128 3.32 2.40 -12.10
CA GLU A 128 4.25 2.79 -13.14
C GLU A 128 4.51 1.57 -14.01
N ALA A 129 4.55 1.78 -15.32
CA ALA A 129 4.78 0.72 -16.28
C ALA A 129 5.93 1.12 -17.20
N ARG A 130 6.82 0.17 -17.45
CA ARG A 130 7.88 0.31 -18.44
C ARG A 130 7.92 -0.88 -19.35
N ASP A 131 8.37 -0.63 -20.57
CA ASP A 131 8.55 -1.66 -21.59
C ASP A 131 9.86 -2.43 -21.37
N SER A 132 10.19 -3.36 -22.27
CA SER A 132 11.39 -4.20 -22.14
C SER A 132 12.70 -3.42 -22.24
N ASP A 133 12.64 -2.25 -22.88
CA ASP A 133 13.73 -1.28 -23.03
C ASP A 133 13.75 -0.20 -21.93
N TYR A 134 12.91 -0.33 -20.89
CA TYR A 134 12.70 0.62 -19.80
C TYR A 134 12.16 2.00 -20.20
N ASN A 135 11.57 2.13 -21.39
CA ASN A 135 10.79 3.31 -21.77
C ASN A 135 9.49 3.36 -20.97
N THR A 136 8.97 4.56 -20.73
CA THR A 136 7.73 4.74 -19.97
C THR A 136 6.51 4.41 -20.83
N ILE A 137 5.63 3.55 -20.32
CA ILE A 137 4.36 3.21 -20.95
C ILE A 137 3.26 4.11 -20.38
N ASN A 138 2.37 4.60 -21.24
CA ASN A 138 1.28 5.47 -20.83
C ASN A 138 0.17 4.69 -20.12
N ILE A 139 -0.13 5.04 -18.87
CA ILE A 139 -1.25 4.44 -18.14
C ILE A 139 -2.53 5.27 -18.33
N ARG A 140 -3.53 4.65 -18.97
CA ARG A 140 -4.86 5.20 -19.31
C ARG A 140 -5.85 5.05 -18.17
N ARG A 141 -6.86 5.93 -18.17
CA ARG A 141 -7.79 6.10 -17.05
C ARG A 141 -8.87 5.06 -16.94
N ARG A 142 -9.40 4.66 -18.07
CA ARG A 142 -10.47 3.66 -18.17
C ARG A 142 -10.15 2.75 -19.32
N SER A 143 -10.65 1.53 -19.27
CA SER A 143 -10.64 0.61 -20.42
C SER A 143 -11.22 1.25 -21.67
N GLN A 144 -12.23 2.10 -21.49
CA GLN A 144 -12.85 2.87 -22.56
C GLN A 144 -11.86 3.76 -23.32
N ASP A 145 -10.81 4.28 -22.66
CA ASP A 145 -9.80 5.10 -23.34
C ASP A 145 -8.99 4.26 -24.34
N ILE A 146 -8.68 3.00 -23.99
CA ILE A 146 -8.03 2.04 -24.92
C ILE A 146 -9.00 1.67 -26.05
N ARG A 147 -10.27 1.39 -25.72
CA ARG A 147 -11.33 1.08 -26.71
C ARG A 147 -11.65 2.22 -27.66
N ILE A 148 -11.39 3.48 -27.28
CA ILE A 148 -11.55 4.63 -28.18
C ILE A 148 -10.41 4.66 -29.21
N ILE A 149 -9.20 4.25 -28.82
CA ILE A 149 -8.04 4.20 -29.70
C ILE A 149 -8.14 3.00 -30.65
N ASP A 150 -8.45 1.82 -30.12
CA ASP A 150 -8.64 0.59 -30.88
C ASP A 150 -9.93 -0.13 -30.42
N PRO A 151 -11.08 0.18 -31.07
CA PRO A 151 -12.38 -0.39 -30.71
C PRO A 151 -12.48 -1.91 -30.88
N ASP A 152 -11.73 -2.46 -31.84
CA ASP A 152 -11.77 -3.87 -32.21
C ASP A 152 -10.64 -4.69 -31.57
N HIS A 153 -9.70 -4.03 -30.87
CA HIS A 153 -8.54 -4.64 -30.24
C HIS A 153 -7.74 -5.52 -31.20
N SER A 154 -7.49 -5.00 -32.39
CA SER A 154 -6.87 -5.73 -33.51
C SER A 154 -5.51 -5.16 -33.93
N GLU A 155 -5.13 -3.99 -33.42
CA GLU A 155 -3.87 -3.37 -33.78
C GLU A 155 -2.70 -4.08 -33.09
N THR A 156 -1.75 -4.54 -33.91
CA THR A 156 -0.48 -5.13 -33.46
C THR A 156 0.66 -4.14 -33.68
N GLY A 157 1.64 -4.11 -32.78
CA GLY A 157 2.82 -3.26 -32.91
C GLY A 157 4.08 -3.93 -32.36
N ASP A 158 5.22 -3.26 -32.53
CA ASP A 158 6.51 -3.75 -32.03
C ASP A 158 6.60 -3.62 -30.50
N ASN A 159 6.05 -2.55 -29.93
CA ASN A 159 6.10 -2.23 -28.49
C ASN A 159 4.72 -1.79 -27.97
N ILE A 160 4.49 -1.99 -26.67
CA ILE A 160 3.27 -1.57 -25.98
C ILE A 160 3.39 -0.10 -25.57
N THR A 161 2.55 0.78 -26.11
CA THR A 161 2.63 2.23 -25.85
C THR A 161 1.71 2.68 -24.72
N ASP A 162 0.59 1.97 -24.54
CA ASP A 162 -0.47 2.31 -23.62
C ASP A 162 -0.97 1.07 -22.88
N ILE A 163 -1.25 1.24 -21.60
CA ILE A 163 -1.95 0.24 -20.81
C ILE A 163 -3.11 0.84 -20.05
N CYS A 164 -4.09 0.01 -19.70
CA CYS A 164 -5.09 0.36 -18.71
C CYS A 164 -5.20 -0.76 -17.69
N ILE A 165 -5.32 -0.40 -16.41
CA ILE A 165 -5.58 -1.35 -15.33
C ILE A 165 -6.95 -1.02 -14.77
N GLU A 166 -7.91 -1.90 -15.04
CA GLU A 166 -9.29 -1.78 -14.57
C GLU A 166 -9.79 -3.17 -14.18
N ASP A 167 -10.47 -3.27 -13.03
CA ASP A 167 -11.06 -4.50 -12.53
C ASP A 167 -10.12 -5.72 -12.58
N LYS A 168 -8.88 -5.51 -12.09
CA LYS A 168 -7.79 -6.51 -12.04
C LYS A 168 -7.33 -7.02 -13.41
N SER A 169 -7.82 -6.40 -14.47
CA SER A 169 -7.42 -6.71 -15.83
C SER A 169 -6.45 -5.65 -16.32
N LEU A 170 -5.35 -6.10 -16.89
CA LEU A 170 -4.39 -5.27 -17.60
C LEU A 170 -4.75 -5.33 -19.08
N MET A 171 -5.13 -4.20 -19.64
CA MET A 171 -5.36 -4.02 -21.07
C MET A 171 -4.13 -3.38 -21.69
N THR A 172 -3.70 -3.85 -22.85
CA THR A 172 -2.52 -3.35 -23.55
C THR A 172 -2.90 -2.82 -24.93
N TYR A 173 -2.20 -1.78 -25.38
CA TYR A 173 -2.29 -1.26 -26.73
C TYR A 173 -0.93 -0.71 -27.22
N PRO A 174 -0.53 -0.98 -28.46
CA PRO A 174 -1.08 -2.04 -29.33
C PRO A 174 -0.79 -3.43 -28.72
N MET A 175 -1.29 -4.50 -29.34
CA MET A 175 -0.87 -5.85 -28.97
C MET A 175 0.56 -6.09 -29.45
N ALA A 176 1.45 -6.48 -28.55
CA ALA A 176 2.85 -6.76 -28.87
C ALA A 176 3.37 -7.92 -28.03
N THR A 177 4.33 -8.66 -28.58
CA THR A 177 5.05 -9.70 -27.84
C THR A 177 6.21 -9.06 -27.07
N GLU A 178 5.92 -8.61 -25.85
CA GLU A 178 6.85 -7.81 -25.04
C GLU A 178 6.74 -8.14 -23.55
N THR A 179 7.81 -7.89 -22.78
CA THR A 179 7.74 -7.91 -21.31
C THR A 179 7.52 -6.51 -20.76
N ILE A 180 6.39 -6.30 -20.09
CA ILE A 180 6.12 -5.08 -19.33
C ILE A 180 6.63 -5.25 -17.90
N PHE A 181 7.34 -4.26 -17.39
CA PHE A 181 7.67 -4.13 -15.99
C PHE A 181 6.64 -3.26 -15.28
N LEU A 182 5.87 -3.86 -14.37
CA LEU A 182 4.86 -3.16 -13.58
C LEU A 182 5.36 -2.91 -12.16
N TRP A 183 5.40 -1.65 -11.79
CA TRP A 183 5.54 -1.22 -10.41
C TRP A 183 4.18 -0.84 -9.88
N TYR A 184 3.79 -1.40 -8.75
CA TYR A 184 2.57 -1.00 -8.07
C TYR A 184 2.76 -0.91 -6.57
N TRP A 185 1.81 -0.25 -5.94
CA TRP A 185 1.82 -0.03 -4.51
C TRP A 185 1.14 -1.22 -3.85
N ARG A 186 1.88 -1.91 -2.98
CA ARG A 186 1.31 -2.97 -2.15
C ARG A 186 0.86 -2.34 -0.84
N ARG A 187 -0.36 -2.64 -0.39
CA ARG A 187 -0.73 -2.33 1.01
C ARG A 187 0.27 -3.03 1.93
N PRO A 188 0.81 -2.36 2.95
CA PRO A 188 1.67 -3.02 3.91
C PRO A 188 1.02 -4.25 4.49
N THR A 189 1.83 -5.29 4.69
CA THR A 189 1.35 -6.53 5.30
C THR A 189 1.30 -6.34 6.82
N PRO A 190 0.20 -6.74 7.51
CA PRO A 190 0.17 -6.75 8.96
C PRO A 190 1.31 -7.59 9.53
N MET A 191 1.95 -7.09 10.58
CA MET A 191 3.01 -7.78 11.31
C MET A 191 2.36 -8.73 12.33
N VAL A 192 2.57 -10.03 12.14
CA VAL A 192 2.03 -11.12 12.95
C VAL A 192 3.15 -11.83 13.70
N GLU A 193 4.30 -12.06 13.09
CA GLU A 193 5.41 -12.74 13.73
C GLU A 193 6.40 -11.73 14.32
N SER A 194 7.11 -12.15 15.35
CA SER A 194 8.07 -11.31 16.08
C SER A 194 9.23 -10.81 15.19
N TYR A 195 9.51 -11.53 14.10
CA TYR A 195 10.52 -11.20 13.12
C TYR A 195 9.98 -10.46 11.89
N ASP A 196 8.68 -10.17 11.85
CA ASP A 196 8.11 -9.42 10.74
C ASP A 196 8.70 -8.01 10.67
N VAL A 197 8.89 -7.55 9.44
CA VAL A 197 9.33 -6.20 9.12
C VAL A 197 8.16 -5.52 8.41
N PRO A 198 7.84 -4.24 8.69
CA PRO A 198 6.79 -3.53 7.97
C PRO A 198 7.07 -3.54 6.46
N GLU A 199 6.40 -4.45 5.74
CA GLU A 199 6.58 -4.62 4.31
C GLU A 199 5.96 -3.44 3.56
N GLY A 200 6.62 -2.94 2.52
CA GLY A 200 6.17 -1.79 1.74
C GLY A 200 6.53 -0.43 2.35
N ILE A 201 6.77 -0.32 3.66
CA ILE A 201 7.23 0.95 4.25
C ILE A 201 8.77 0.95 4.28
N PRO A 202 9.44 1.99 3.74
CA PRO A 202 10.90 2.09 3.85
C PRO A 202 11.37 2.08 5.30
N GLU A 203 12.52 1.45 5.54
CA GLU A 203 13.05 1.29 6.90
C GLU A 203 13.27 2.63 7.62
N ASP A 204 13.74 3.64 6.91
CA ASP A 204 13.91 4.96 7.49
C ASP A 204 12.57 5.50 7.98
N PHE A 205 11.43 5.21 7.33
CA PHE A 205 10.09 5.66 7.74
C PHE A 205 9.50 4.92 8.95
N HIS A 206 10.07 3.78 9.38
CA HIS A 206 9.52 2.99 10.48
C HIS A 206 9.51 3.78 11.80
N GLU A 207 10.65 4.33 12.21
CA GLU A 207 10.76 5.15 13.42
C GLU A 207 10.03 6.50 13.30
N ARG A 208 9.83 6.95 12.07
CA ARG A 208 9.41 8.32 11.71
C ARG A 208 7.92 8.48 11.66
N VAL A 209 7.24 7.43 11.25
CA VAL A 209 5.83 7.48 10.92
C VAL A 209 5.07 6.46 11.74
N ILE A 210 5.54 5.20 11.80
CA ILE A 210 4.85 4.13 12.54
C ILE A 210 4.89 4.42 14.05
N ILE A 211 6.08 4.69 14.62
CA ILE A 211 6.21 4.95 16.07
C ILE A 211 5.38 6.17 16.50
N PRO A 212 5.48 7.37 15.90
CA PRO A 212 4.70 8.52 16.35
C PRO A 212 3.19 8.31 16.20
N LYS A 213 2.74 7.66 15.13
CA LYS A 213 1.32 7.35 14.93
C LYS A 213 0.81 6.37 15.99
N THR A 214 1.61 5.37 16.33
CA THR A 214 1.33 4.41 17.41
C THR A 214 1.27 5.13 18.76
N MET A 215 2.21 6.03 19.05
CA MET A 215 2.21 6.86 20.26
C MET A 215 0.96 7.73 20.36
N ILE A 216 0.51 8.34 19.25
CA ILE A 216 -0.75 9.09 19.23
C ILE A 216 -1.91 8.18 19.66
N LYS A 217 -2.00 6.94 19.18
CA LYS A 217 -3.04 5.98 19.61
C LYS A 217 -2.94 5.62 21.10
N VAL A 218 -1.73 5.44 21.63
CA VAL A 218 -1.52 5.26 23.08
C VAL A 218 -2.09 6.46 23.86
N PHE A 219 -1.77 7.68 23.42
CA PHE A 219 -2.31 8.90 24.03
C PHE A 219 -3.83 9.01 23.87
N GLU A 220 -4.39 8.63 22.71
CA GLU A 220 -5.84 8.57 22.49
C GLU A 220 -6.51 7.65 23.54
N MET A 221 -5.94 6.46 23.78
CA MET A 221 -6.48 5.52 24.76
C MET A 221 -6.33 6.04 26.20
N GLN A 222 -5.17 6.56 26.57
CA GLN A 222 -4.95 7.13 27.90
C GLN A 222 -5.87 8.32 28.17
N ALA A 223 -6.07 9.21 27.20
CA ALA A 223 -7.00 10.32 27.33
C ALA A 223 -8.44 9.82 27.55
N ASN A 224 -8.87 8.80 26.80
CA ASN A 224 -10.19 8.19 26.95
C ASN A 224 -10.37 7.49 28.31
N MET A 225 -9.32 6.87 28.86
CA MET A 225 -9.36 6.21 30.18
C MET A 225 -9.30 7.19 31.34
N THR A 226 -8.60 8.33 31.19
CA THR A 226 -8.29 9.24 32.30
C THR A 226 -9.29 10.38 32.43
N PHE A 227 -9.90 10.85 31.33
CA PHE A 227 -10.73 12.06 31.32
C PHE A 227 -12.20 11.81 30.96
N LYS A 228 -13.10 12.12 31.91
CA LYS A 228 -14.43 12.68 31.57
C LYS A 228 -14.21 14.04 30.87
N PRO A 229 -15.07 14.45 29.91
CA PRO A 229 -14.69 15.28 28.76
C PRO A 229 -13.98 16.56 29.20
N ALA A 230 -12.67 16.60 29.02
CA ALA A 230 -11.87 17.78 29.28
C ALA A 230 -11.98 18.78 28.11
N PRO A 231 -12.03 20.10 28.38
CA PRO A 231 -12.26 21.13 27.37
C PRO A 231 -11.07 21.41 26.44
N PHE A 232 -9.90 20.82 26.68
CA PHE A 232 -8.73 20.98 25.82
C PHE A 232 -8.48 19.74 24.97
N GLY A 233 -8.76 19.90 23.67
CA GLY A 233 -8.14 19.16 22.58
C GLY A 233 -8.93 17.94 22.14
N SER A 234 -9.95 18.13 21.29
CA SER A 234 -10.52 17.03 20.52
C SER A 234 -9.39 16.28 19.81
N LEU A 235 -9.48 14.96 19.71
CA LEU A 235 -8.56 14.11 18.92
C LEU A 235 -8.21 14.71 17.55
N GLU A 236 -9.17 15.44 16.98
CA GLU A 236 -9.07 16.17 15.74
C GLU A 236 -7.93 17.21 15.74
N TYR A 237 -7.62 17.84 16.88
CA TYR A 237 -6.48 18.75 17.03
C TYR A 237 -5.15 18.03 16.78
N TRP A 238 -4.91 16.88 17.42
CA TRP A 238 -3.66 16.13 17.26
C TRP A 238 -3.54 15.48 15.89
N ARG A 239 -4.64 14.92 15.37
CA ARG A 239 -4.70 14.43 13.97
C ARG A 239 -4.39 15.54 12.97
N LYS A 240 -4.93 16.74 13.20
CA LYS A 240 -4.65 17.92 12.40
C LYS A 240 -3.19 18.36 12.52
N LYS A 241 -2.62 18.43 13.73
CA LYS A 241 -1.19 18.77 13.93
C LYS A 241 -0.22 17.77 13.32
N TYR A 242 -0.54 16.48 13.39
CA TYR A 242 0.20 15.43 12.73
C TYR A 242 0.15 15.59 11.20
N ARG A 243 -1.05 15.72 10.61
CA ARG A 243 -1.22 15.95 9.17
C ARG A 243 -0.53 17.23 8.71
N GLU A 244 -0.70 18.33 9.43
CA GLU A 244 0.00 19.60 9.16
C GLU A 244 1.52 19.41 9.18
N GLY A 245 2.06 18.65 10.14
CA GLY A 245 3.49 18.41 10.28
C GLY A 245 4.07 17.57 9.16
N VAL A 246 3.34 16.54 8.70
CA VAL A 246 3.79 15.69 7.61
C VAL A 246 3.73 16.39 6.26
N LEU A 247 2.75 17.27 6.07
CA LEU A 247 2.66 18.13 4.89
C LEU A 247 3.66 19.31 4.94
N GLY A 248 4.53 19.37 5.95
CA GLY A 248 5.56 20.40 6.08
C GLY A 248 5.03 21.78 6.41
N SER A 249 3.83 21.89 7.00
CA SER A 249 3.26 23.15 7.46
C SER A 249 3.97 23.62 8.73
N ASP A 250 4.28 24.92 8.81
CA ASP A 250 4.85 25.56 10.01
C ASP A 250 3.92 25.45 11.25
N LEU A 251 2.64 25.14 11.04
CA LEU A 251 1.67 24.91 12.10
C LEU A 251 1.67 23.45 12.59
N GLY A 252 2.33 22.55 11.89
CA GLY A 252 2.39 21.13 12.25
C GLY A 252 3.23 20.83 13.47
N ASP A 253 3.25 19.55 13.87
CA ASP A 253 4.15 19.10 14.93
C ASP A 253 5.61 19.44 14.55
N PRO A 254 6.32 20.28 15.34
CA PRO A 254 7.67 20.72 15.02
C PRO A 254 8.65 19.55 14.84
N GLY A 255 8.42 18.41 15.50
CA GLY A 255 9.21 17.20 15.35
C GLY A 255 9.12 16.61 13.95
N MET A 256 7.91 16.54 13.38
CA MET A 256 7.68 16.02 12.02
C MET A 256 8.17 17.02 10.96
N VAL A 257 7.89 18.32 11.13
CA VAL A 257 8.32 19.39 10.20
C VAL A 257 9.84 19.49 10.09
N ASN A 258 10.54 19.51 11.23
CA ASN A 258 12.00 19.57 11.28
C ASN A 258 12.70 18.34 10.70
N PHE A 259 11.93 17.29 10.44
CA PHE A 259 12.48 16.00 10.13
C PHE A 259 12.28 15.61 8.66
N PHE A 260 11.14 16.00 8.05
CA PHE A 260 11.00 16.06 6.59
C PHE A 260 11.87 17.17 5.98
N SER A 261 12.07 18.30 6.67
CA SER A 261 12.95 19.36 6.17
C SER A 261 14.44 18.95 6.18
N LYS A 262 14.85 18.03 7.06
CA LYS A 262 16.23 17.52 7.15
C LYS A 262 16.62 16.53 6.03
N SER A 263 15.67 16.02 5.23
CA SER A 263 16.01 15.27 4.01
C SER A 263 16.32 16.18 2.83
N THR A 264 16.04 17.49 2.93
CA THR A 264 16.57 18.45 1.97
C THR A 264 18.08 18.54 2.20
N PRO A 265 18.95 18.14 1.26
CA PRO A 265 20.39 18.36 1.41
C PRO A 265 20.59 19.85 1.71
N PRO A 266 21.50 20.21 2.64
CA PRO A 266 21.68 21.58 3.07
C PRO A 266 21.79 22.45 1.83
N ARG A 267 20.79 23.31 1.61
CA ARG A 267 20.81 24.26 0.50
C ARG A 267 22.07 25.08 0.71
N ARG A 268 23.10 24.87 -0.12
CA ARG A 268 24.30 25.70 -0.16
C ARG A 268 23.85 27.12 -0.50
N ARG A 269 23.51 27.91 0.50
CA ARG A 269 23.27 29.33 0.35
C ARG A 269 24.64 29.99 0.21
N GLY A 270 25.05 30.17 -1.03
CA GLY A 270 25.94 31.26 -1.46
C GLY A 270 27.17 31.51 -0.58
N GLY A 271 28.02 30.51 -0.39
CA GLY A 271 29.43 30.76 -0.08
C GLY A 271 30.18 30.78 -1.40
N ARG A 272 30.76 31.92 -1.78
CA ARG A 272 31.63 32.07 -2.95
C ARG A 272 32.63 30.91 -2.98
N ASN A 273 32.74 30.22 -4.11
CA ASN A 273 33.91 29.41 -4.41
C ASN A 273 35.14 30.31 -4.26
N PRO A 274 36.14 29.98 -3.42
CA PRO A 274 37.46 30.53 -3.64
C PRO A 274 37.97 29.94 -4.95
N LEU A 275 38.05 30.78 -5.98
CA LEU A 275 38.94 30.56 -7.13
C LEU A 275 40.33 31.10 -6.77
N PRO A 276 41.42 30.63 -7.39
CA PRO A 276 41.74 29.26 -7.82
C PRO A 276 42.56 28.50 -6.76
#